data_AF-K1RJE1-F1
#
_entry.id   AF-K1RJE1-F1
#
_cell.length_a   1.000
_cell.length_b   1.000
_cell.length_c   1.000
_cell.angle_alpha   90.00
_cell.angle_beta   90.00
_cell.angle_gamma   90.00
#
_symmetry.space_group_name_H-M   'P 1'
#
loop_
_entity.id
_entity.type
_entity.pdbx_description
1 polymer ?
#
loop_
_entity_poly.entity_id
_entity_poly.type
_entity_poly.pdbx_seq_one_letter_code
_entity_poly.pdbx_strand_id
1 'polypeptide(L)'
;MYDEIINRNLLIRKIYLTVGNLTDEKELKQENQYEQVNLFTNYGKLAEKEKEEKVKLEKEKKIQNTIIDLKNRFGKNAIIKGMDLEEDATTIQRNGQIGGHQE
;
A
#
# COMPACT_ATOMS: atom_id res chain seq x y z
N MET A 1 -23.92 7.32 5.32
CA MET A 1 -23.90 5.90 4.91
C MET A 1 -23.70 4.93 6.09
N TYR A 2 -22.56 4.88 6.78
CA TYR A 2 -22.39 4.00 7.96
C TYR A 2 -23.41 4.31 9.05
N ASP A 3 -23.51 5.58 9.48
CA ASP A 3 -24.42 6.02 10.55
C ASP A 3 -25.92 5.94 10.18
N GLU A 4 -26.22 5.76 8.89
CA GLU A 4 -27.59 5.70 8.36
C GLU A 4 -28.08 4.27 8.20
N ILE A 5 -27.19 3.31 7.95
CA ILE A 5 -27.55 1.93 7.58
C ILE A 5 -27.35 0.95 8.76
N ILE A 6 -26.49 1.29 9.71
CA ILE A 6 -26.15 0.38 10.81
C ILE A 6 -27.04 0.59 12.05
N ASN A 7 -27.50 -0.55 12.60
CA ASN A 7 -28.22 -0.59 13.86
C ASN A 7 -27.26 -0.44 15.04
N ARG A 8 -27.40 0.66 15.78
CA ARG A 8 -26.54 1.02 16.92
C ARG A 8 -26.63 0.04 18.11
N ASN A 9 -27.68 -0.79 18.17
CA ASN A 9 -27.86 -1.78 19.23
C ASN A 9 -27.15 -3.11 18.95
N LEU A 10 -26.53 -3.27 17.77
CA LEU A 10 -25.82 -4.50 17.39
C LEU A 10 -24.31 -4.25 17.29
N LEU A 11 -23.53 -5.21 17.78
CA LEU A 11 -22.07 -5.18 17.69
C LEU A 11 -21.60 -5.67 16.31
N ILE A 12 -20.76 -4.88 15.64
CA ILE A 12 -20.14 -5.28 14.37
C ILE A 12 -18.97 -6.21 14.67
N ARG A 13 -19.08 -7.46 14.21
CA ARG A 13 -18.05 -8.49 14.44
C ARG A 13 -17.04 -8.62 13.32
N LYS A 14 -17.36 -8.13 12.11
CA LYS A 14 -16.49 -8.23 10.93
C LYS A 14 -16.76 -7.08 9.96
N ILE A 15 -15.69 -6.50 9.43
CA ILE A 15 -15.73 -5.45 8.40
C ILE A 15 -14.90 -5.94 7.22
N TYR A 16 -15.44 -5.81 6.02
CA TYR A 16 -14.71 -6.09 4.77
C TYR A 16 -14.60 -4.79 3.97
N LEU A 17 -13.39 -4.50 3.51
CA LEU A 17 -13.12 -3.42 2.55
C LEU A 17 -12.66 -4.07 1.25
N THR A 18 -13.36 -3.78 0.16
CA THR A 18 -13.02 -4.29 -1.17
C THR A 18 -12.71 -3.12 -2.09
N VAL A 19 -11.58 -3.16 -2.77
CA VAL A 19 -11.20 -2.16 -3.79
C VAL A 19 -11.46 -2.78 -5.15
N GLY A 20 -12.36 -2.17 -5.92
CA GLY A 20 -12.65 -2.54 -7.31
C GLY A 20 -11.78 -1.75 -8.31
N ASN A 21 -11.93 -2.07 -9.60
CA ASN A 21 -11.28 -1.37 -10.72
C ASN A 21 -9.75 -1.28 -10.60
N LEU A 22 -9.12 -2.39 -10.24
CA LEU A 22 -7.67 -2.51 -10.27
C LEU A 22 -7.21 -2.61 -11.73
N THR A 23 -6.35 -1.70 -12.14
CA THR A 23 -5.69 -1.71 -13.45
C THR A 23 -4.21 -2.00 -13.25
N ASP A 24 -3.60 -2.73 -14.18
CA ASP A 24 -2.16 -2.98 -14.13
C ASP A 24 -1.40 -1.64 -14.27
N GLU A 25 -0.33 -1.47 -13.50
CA GLU A 25 0.51 -0.27 -13.57
C GLU A 25 1.05 -0.04 -14.99
N LYS A 26 1.28 -1.11 -15.76
CA LYS A 26 1.77 -1.04 -17.15
C LYS A 26 0.68 -0.64 -18.14
N GLU A 27 -0.58 -0.93 -17.82
CA GLU A 27 -1.74 -0.60 -18.66
C GLU A 27 -2.33 0.77 -18.35
N LEU A 28 -1.87 1.40 -17.26
CA LEU A 28 -2.15 2.79 -16.94
C LEU A 28 -1.53 3.68 -18.04
N LYS A 29 -2.33 3.97 -19.06
CA LYS A 29 -2.05 5.09 -19.96
C LYS A 29 -1.89 6.31 -19.06
N GLN A 30 -0.76 7.00 -19.14
CA GLN A 30 -0.67 8.35 -18.60
C GLN A 30 -1.79 9.14 -19.25
N GLU A 31 -2.88 9.35 -18.50
CA GLU A 31 -3.90 10.27 -18.96
C GLU A 31 -3.17 11.60 -19.12
N ASN A 32 -3.16 12.12 -20.34
CA ASN A 32 -2.70 13.48 -20.57
C ASN A 32 -3.65 14.38 -19.78
N GLN A 33 -3.24 14.73 -18.57
CA GLN A 33 -3.94 15.73 -17.77
C GLN A 33 -3.70 17.06 -18.48
N TYR A 34 -4.70 17.48 -19.26
CA TYR A 34 -4.71 18.80 -19.86
C TYR A 34 -5.09 19.78 -18.76
N GLU A 35 -4.08 20.37 -18.11
CA GLU A 35 -4.31 21.47 -17.19
C GLU A 35 -4.47 22.78 -17.95
N GLN A 36 -5.50 23.56 -17.60
CA GLN A 36 -5.65 24.91 -18.12
C GLN A 36 -4.55 25.80 -17.52
N VAL A 37 -3.71 26.37 -18.38
CA VAL A 37 -2.69 27.33 -17.94
C VAL A 37 -3.34 28.60 -17.38
N ASN A 38 -3.10 28.86 -16.10
CA ASN A 38 -3.42 30.09 -15.39
C ASN A 38 -2.15 30.97 -15.25
N LEU A 39 -2.28 32.27 -15.52
CA LEU A 39 -1.22 33.26 -15.42
C LEU A 39 -0.70 33.47 -13.97
N PHE A 40 -1.54 33.17 -12.98
CA PHE A 40 -1.20 33.36 -11.56
C PHE A 40 -0.55 32.11 -10.92
N THR A 41 -0.39 31.02 -11.67
CA THR A 41 0.25 29.79 -11.17
C THR A 41 1.77 29.85 -11.35
N ASN A 42 2.52 29.51 -10.29
CA ASN A 42 3.97 29.38 -10.36
C ASN A 42 4.38 27.97 -10.82
N TYR A 43 4.45 27.79 -12.14
CA TYR A 43 4.83 26.51 -12.76
C TYR A 43 6.26 26.07 -12.44
N GLY A 44 7.17 27.00 -12.16
CA GLY A 44 8.55 26.66 -11.76
C GLY A 44 8.58 25.87 -10.45
N LYS A 45 7.85 26.37 -9.43
CA LYS A 45 7.72 25.67 -8.13
C LYS A 45 6.94 24.35 -8.25
N LEU A 46 5.92 24.31 -9.11
CA LEU A 46 5.13 23.10 -9.33
C LEU A 46 5.98 21.99 -9.94
N ALA A 47 6.77 22.31 -10.97
CA ALA A 47 7.66 21.37 -11.63
C ALA A 47 8.79 20.87 -10.70
N GLU A 48 9.29 21.72 -9.80
CA GLU A 48 10.26 21.31 -8.79
C GLU A 48 9.66 20.30 -7.80
N LYS A 49 8.45 20.59 -7.31
CA LYS A 49 7.71 19.70 -6.41
C LYS A 49 7.40 18.35 -7.06
N GLU A 50 6.94 18.35 -8.31
CA GLU A 50 6.71 17.10 -9.06
C GLU A 50 7.98 16.27 -9.24
N LYS A 51 9.12 16.92 -9.50
CA LYS A 51 10.41 16.22 -9.58
C LYS A 51 10.80 15.61 -8.24
N GLU A 52 10.64 16.34 -7.14
CA GLU A 52 10.90 15.81 -5.80
C GLU A 52 9.99 14.63 -5.46
N GLU A 53 8.71 14.72 -5.77
CA GLU A 53 7.73 13.64 -5.57
C GLU A 53 8.08 12.41 -6.40
N LYS A 54 8.43 12.58 -7.69
CA LYS A 54 8.88 11.48 -8.56
C LYS A 54 10.12 10.79 -7.99
N VAL A 55 11.11 11.56 -7.52
CA VAL A 55 12.33 10.99 -6.93
C VAL A 55 12.03 10.22 -5.64
N LYS A 56 11.12 10.71 -4.79
CA LYS A 56 10.69 10.01 -3.58
C LYS A 56 9.97 8.71 -3.93
N LEU A 57 9.04 8.76 -4.90
CA LEU A 57 8.28 7.60 -5.35
C LEU A 57 9.19 6.51 -5.94
N GLU A 58 10.18 6.88 -6.77
CA GLU A 58 11.15 5.93 -7.32
C GLU A 58 12.00 5.26 -6.24
N LYS A 59 12.45 6.03 -5.23
CA LYS A 59 13.19 5.49 -4.09
C LYS A 59 12.34 4.50 -3.31
N GLU A 60 11.08 4.84 -3.04
CA GLU A 60 10.14 3.96 -2.34
C GLU A 60 9.90 2.67 -3.13
N LYS A 61 9.64 2.77 -4.44
CA LYS A 61 9.43 1.61 -5.32
C LYS A 61 10.64 0.66 -5.32
N LYS A 62 11.86 1.19 -5.35
CA LYS A 62 13.09 0.38 -5.25
C LYS A 62 13.19 -0.38 -3.93
N ILE A 63 12.83 0.26 -2.82
CA ILE A 63 12.82 -0.39 -1.49
C ILE A 63 11.78 -1.52 -1.47
N GLN A 64 10.56 -1.26 -1.94
CA GLN A 64 9.49 -2.26 -1.98
C GLN A 64 9.88 -3.48 -2.82
N ASN A 65 10.44 -3.27 -4.01
CA ASN A 65 10.93 -4.37 -4.86
C ASN A 65 12.04 -5.17 -4.18
N THR A 66 12.97 -4.49 -3.52
CA THR A 66 14.07 -5.15 -2.79
C THR A 66 13.54 -6.03 -1.65
N ILE A 67 12.53 -5.55 -0.92
CA ILE A 67 11.87 -6.32 0.15
C ILE A 67 11.20 -7.57 -0.42
N ILE A 68 10.52 -7.44 -1.57
CA ILE A 68 9.87 -8.57 -2.25
C ILE A 68 10.91 -9.60 -2.70
N ASP A 69 12.00 -9.16 -3.33
CA ASP A 69 13.08 -10.03 -3.78
C ASP A 69 13.73 -10.80 -2.62
N LEU A 70 13.97 -10.12 -1.49
CA LEU A 70 14.48 -10.75 -0.28
C LEU A 70 13.51 -11.79 0.27
N LYS A 71 12.21 -11.48 0.35
CA LYS A 71 11.18 -12.43 0.80
C LYS A 71 11.04 -13.64 -0.11
N ASN A 72 11.17 -13.44 -1.43
CA ASN A 72 11.11 -14.53 -2.39
C ASN A 72 12.33 -15.46 -2.30
N ARG A 73 13.52 -14.91 -2.01
CA ARG A 73 14.76 -15.69 -1.91
C ARG A 73 14.95 -16.38 -0.56
N PHE A 74 14.61 -15.71 0.54
CA PHE A 74 14.93 -16.14 1.91
C PHE A 74 13.68 -16.52 2.73
N GLY A 75 12.49 -16.44 2.14
CA GLY A 75 11.23 -16.79 2.77
C GLY A 75 10.51 -15.62 3.45
N LYS A 76 9.26 -15.86 3.88
CA LYS A 76 8.36 -14.82 4.41
C LYS A 76 8.89 -14.13 5.69
N ASN A 77 9.73 -14.83 6.46
CA ASN A 77 10.36 -14.36 7.69
C ASN A 77 11.75 -13.71 7.46
N ALA A 78 12.18 -13.52 6.21
CA ALA A 78 13.47 -12.90 5.89
C ALA A 78 13.59 -11.45 6.41
N ILE A 79 12.45 -10.76 6.54
CA ILE A 79 12.36 -9.40 7.06
C ILE A 79 11.19 -9.37 8.03
N ILE A 80 11.49 -9.12 9.31
CA ILE A 80 10.54 -9.05 10.41
C ILE A 80 10.62 -7.64 11.00
N LYS A 81 9.48 -7.04 11.36
CA LYS A 81 9.47 -5.74 12.05
C LYS A 81 9.69 -5.94 13.54
N GLY A 82 10.25 -4.96 14.24
CA GLY A 82 10.44 -5.07 15.70
C GLY A 82 9.15 -5.40 16.46
N MET A 83 8.01 -4.87 16.00
CA MET A 83 6.69 -5.15 16.57
C MET A 83 6.25 -6.62 16.40
N ASP A 84 6.78 -7.32 15.41
CA ASP A 84 6.46 -8.73 15.16
C ASP A 84 7.24 -9.68 16.11
N LEU A 85 8.13 -9.15 16.96
CA LEU A 85 8.91 -9.89 17.96
C LEU A 85 8.34 -9.77 19.39
N GLU A 86 7.28 -8.98 19.58
CA GLU A 86 6.59 -8.91 20.87
C GLU A 86 5.94 -10.27 21.22
N GLU A 87 5.80 -10.57 22.51
CA GLU A 87 5.30 -11.87 22.99
C GLU A 87 3.89 -12.21 22.46
N ASP A 88 3.05 -11.19 22.25
CA ASP A 88 1.69 -11.34 21.70
C ASP A 88 1.65 -11.31 20.17
N ALA A 89 2.78 -11.14 19.49
CA ALA A 89 2.84 -11.08 18.04
C ALA A 89 2.78 -12.49 17.42
N THR A 90 1.83 -12.70 16.50
CA THR A 90 1.61 -14.00 15.83
C THR A 90 2.21 -14.04 14.41
N THR A 91 2.87 -12.96 13.96
CA THR A 91 3.33 -12.81 12.57
C THR A 91 4.26 -13.94 12.14
N ILE A 92 5.24 -14.33 12.97
CA ILE A 92 6.21 -15.40 12.65
C ILE A 92 5.51 -16.75 12.52
N GLN A 93 4.65 -17.09 13.49
CA GLN A 93 3.88 -18.35 13.48
C GLN A 93 2.95 -18.42 12.28
N ARG A 94 2.23 -17.33 11.98
CA ARG A 94 1.32 -17.23 10.83
C ARG A 94 2.06 -17.36 9.50
N ASN A 95 3.26 -16.80 9.38
CA ASN A 95 4.05 -16.89 8.15
C ASN A 95 4.48 -18.33 7.83
N GLY A 96 4.59 -19.19 8.85
CA GLY A 96 4.85 -20.63 8.70
C GLY A 96 3.61 -21.50 8.48
N GLN A 97 2.40 -20.92 8.51
CA GLN A 97 1.17 -21.66 8.24
C GLN A 97 0.78 -21.57 6.75
N ILE A 98 0.33 -22.70 6.20
CA ILE A 98 -0.27 -22.77 4.86
C ILE A 98 -1.74 -23.16 5.04
N GLY A 99 -2.65 -22.26 4.68
CA GLY A 99 -4.10 -22.52 4.80
C GLY A 99 -4.64 -22.63 6.23
N GLY A 100 -3.89 -22.18 7.24
CA GLY A 100 -4.28 -22.27 8.66
C GLY A 100 -3.77 -23.51 9.38
N HIS A 101 -3.08 -24.41 8.67
CA HIS A 101 -2.35 -25.52 9.26
C HIS A 101 -0.85 -25.18 9.31
N GLN A 102 -0.18 -25.61 10.37
CA GLN A 102 1.28 -25.67 10.37
C GLN A 102 1.70 -26.84 9.48
N GLU A 103 2.67 -26.61 8.61
CA GLU A 103 3.48 -27.72 8.06
C GLU A 103 4.31 -28.35 9.18
#